data_AF-A0A097QW82-F1
#
_entry.id   AF-A0A097QW82-F1
#
_cell.length_a   1.000
_cell.length_b   1.000
_cell.length_c   1.000
_cell.angle_alpha   90.00
_cell.angle_beta   90.00
_cell.angle_gamma   90.00
#
_symmetry.space_group_name_H-M   'P 1'
#
loop_
_entity.id
_entity.type
_entity.pdbx_description
1 polymer ?
#
loop_
_entity_poly.entity_id
_entity_poly.type
_entity_poly.pdbx_seq_one_letter_code
_entity_poly.pdbx_strand_id
1 'polypeptide(L)'
;MTFKKLYAGIYLVVILLGSNLALSAPYWAGKGAVVEYVAHRDNTYVSGLLQRGVPPETVTTVSMYYLRNGSEYTIKAYNTSYLRFEIIEDSAESFRVRTELVLSNVTIITNASSPRFWSAEEVINHTCRLGTCLYRLETLKITGIYRILKQGDQVVAGGKVYGRTFLWIDPTEPPENGTVLFDADGTVLKVQRLENVNQSFKTYSGTFGPPLVKIYTNKININLGSVSAEGMNVYLYDGSDFVLLSWFGLAGIADLRAMGIVTMSLMDQRAGSEGLQTLGPTLYRFTPAPQTQEDEGEQSPLTVGQDRDGYGRVIFYAVLATFTVVLVVRLKR
;
A
#
# COMPACT_ATOMS: atom_id res chain seq x y z
N MET A 1 -17.99 7.02 -51.79
CA MET A 1 -17.01 6.75 -50.72
C MET A 1 -16.58 5.28 -50.86
N THR A 2 -15.32 5.02 -51.18
CA THR A 2 -14.87 3.65 -51.52
C THR A 2 -14.80 2.78 -50.28
N PHE A 3 -15.21 1.51 -50.37
CA PHE A 3 -15.22 0.53 -49.27
C PHE A 3 -13.91 0.50 -48.46
N LYS A 4 -12.75 0.75 -49.09
CA LYS A 4 -11.44 0.88 -48.43
C LYS A 4 -11.38 2.01 -47.37
N LYS A 5 -12.10 3.13 -47.55
CA LYS A 5 -12.17 4.23 -46.57
C LYS A 5 -13.05 3.89 -45.36
N LEU A 6 -14.04 3.02 -45.53
CA LEU A 6 -14.92 2.56 -44.43
C LEU A 6 -14.16 1.62 -43.48
N TYR A 7 -13.41 0.65 -44.01
CA TYR A 7 -12.61 -0.27 -43.19
C TYR A 7 -11.48 0.44 -42.42
N ALA A 8 -10.83 1.43 -43.04
CA ALA A 8 -9.82 2.23 -42.34
C ALA A 8 -10.41 3.05 -41.19
N GLY A 9 -11.63 3.59 -41.36
CA GLY A 9 -12.36 4.28 -40.30
C GLY A 9 -12.78 3.36 -39.16
N ILE A 10 -13.29 2.16 -39.47
CA ILE A 10 -13.67 1.16 -38.46
C ILE A 10 -12.45 0.66 -37.70
N TYR A 11 -11.31 0.40 -38.37
CA TYR A 11 -10.06 0.04 -37.69
C TYR A 11 -9.55 1.14 -36.77
N LEU A 12 -9.60 2.41 -37.19
CA LEU A 12 -9.20 3.53 -36.35
C LEU A 12 -10.12 3.66 -35.13
N VAL A 13 -11.44 3.48 -35.30
CA VAL A 13 -12.41 3.50 -34.19
C VAL A 13 -12.22 2.30 -33.26
N VAL A 14 -11.92 1.10 -33.76
CA VAL A 14 -11.60 -0.08 -32.93
C VAL A 14 -10.26 0.06 -32.22
N ILE A 15 -9.27 0.74 -32.81
CA ILE A 15 -7.99 1.05 -32.14
C ILE A 15 -8.18 2.14 -31.09
N LEU A 16 -9.01 3.16 -31.36
CA LEU A 16 -9.32 4.25 -30.42
C LEU A 16 -10.28 3.83 -29.29
N LEU A 17 -11.15 2.85 -29.55
CA LEU A 17 -11.98 2.19 -28.52
C LEU A 17 -11.21 1.07 -27.81
N GLY A 18 -10.21 0.48 -28.50
CA GLY A 18 -9.35 -0.60 -28.01
C GLY A 18 -8.12 -0.11 -27.23
N SER A 19 -7.79 1.18 -27.29
CA SER A 19 -7.01 1.90 -26.28
C SER A 19 -7.84 2.05 -25.00
N ASN A 20 -8.34 0.91 -24.53
CA ASN A 20 -8.94 0.72 -23.23
C ASN A 20 -7.98 1.29 -22.20
N LEU A 21 -8.51 2.23 -21.41
CA LEU A 21 -8.14 2.54 -20.04
C LEU A 21 -7.06 1.59 -19.52
N ALA A 22 -5.79 1.99 -19.64
CA ALA A 22 -4.71 1.26 -18.99
C ALA A 22 -5.08 1.21 -17.50
N LEU A 23 -5.41 0.01 -17.02
CA LEU A 23 -5.74 -0.21 -15.62
C LEU A 23 -4.43 0.02 -14.85
N SER A 24 -4.39 1.03 -13.98
CA SER A 24 -3.19 1.38 -13.20
C SER A 24 -2.82 0.32 -12.15
N ALA A 25 -3.63 -0.74 -12.05
CA ALA A 25 -3.46 -1.80 -11.08
C ALA A 25 -2.35 -2.79 -11.49
N PRO A 26 -1.47 -3.20 -10.56
CA PRO A 26 -0.46 -4.21 -10.84
C PRO A 26 -1.12 -5.58 -11.05
N TYR A 27 -0.41 -6.49 -11.73
CA TYR A 27 -0.94 -7.81 -12.12
C TYR A 27 -1.43 -8.67 -10.94
N TRP A 28 -0.91 -8.43 -9.74
CA TRP A 28 -1.27 -9.16 -8.53
C TRP A 28 -2.53 -8.61 -7.85
N ALA A 29 -2.95 -7.38 -8.19
CA ALA A 29 -4.10 -6.74 -7.58
C ALA A 29 -5.40 -7.28 -8.18
N GLY A 30 -6.12 -8.05 -7.38
CA GLY A 30 -7.41 -8.63 -7.72
C GLY A 30 -8.06 -9.24 -6.48
N LYS A 31 -9.28 -9.73 -6.62
CA LYS A 31 -10.02 -10.32 -5.48
C LYS A 31 -9.20 -11.45 -4.83
N GLY A 32 -9.03 -11.36 -3.51
CA GLY A 32 -8.25 -12.31 -2.71
C GLY A 32 -6.79 -11.93 -2.52
N ALA A 33 -6.29 -10.89 -3.21
CA ALA A 33 -4.94 -10.38 -2.96
C ALA A 33 -4.81 -9.85 -1.53
N VAL A 34 -3.71 -10.18 -0.87
CA VAL A 34 -3.39 -9.77 0.50
C VAL A 34 -1.98 -9.20 0.57
N VAL A 35 -1.88 -8.02 1.20
CA VAL A 35 -0.61 -7.43 1.62
C VAL A 35 -0.67 -7.16 3.11
N GLU A 36 0.28 -7.72 3.86
CA GLU A 36 0.34 -7.60 5.32
C GLU A 36 1.72 -7.13 5.75
N TYR A 37 1.74 -6.16 6.66
CA TYR A 37 2.95 -5.57 7.19
C TYR A 37 3.02 -5.76 8.70
N VAL A 38 4.23 -5.90 9.21
CA VAL A 38 4.49 -6.11 10.63
C VAL A 38 5.44 -5.07 11.19
N ALA A 39 5.17 -4.64 12.41
CA ALA A 39 6.11 -3.92 13.27
C ALA A 39 6.45 -4.83 14.45
N HIS A 40 7.56 -5.57 14.35
CA HIS A 40 7.96 -6.52 15.37
C HIS A 40 8.57 -5.83 16.60
N ARG A 41 8.23 -6.38 17.76
CA ARG A 41 8.85 -6.05 19.04
C ARG A 41 10.17 -6.81 19.17
N ASP A 42 11.27 -6.11 19.48
CA ASP A 42 12.56 -6.74 19.82
C ASP A 42 13.01 -6.38 21.24
N ASN A 43 12.93 -7.35 22.15
CA ASN A 43 13.27 -7.15 23.56
C ASN A 43 14.73 -6.76 23.78
N THR A 44 15.66 -7.22 22.96
CA THR A 44 17.08 -6.85 23.02
C THR A 44 17.24 -5.38 22.64
N TYR A 45 16.65 -4.96 21.52
CA TYR A 45 16.66 -3.57 21.06
C TYR A 45 16.13 -2.62 22.14
N VAL A 46 14.95 -2.95 22.71
CA VAL A 46 14.32 -2.09 23.71
C VAL A 46 15.07 -2.10 25.04
N SER A 47 15.57 -3.25 25.48
CA SER A 47 16.42 -3.29 26.68
C SER A 47 17.63 -2.37 26.52
N GLY A 48 18.23 -2.34 25.32
CA GLY A 48 19.31 -1.40 24.99
C GLY A 48 18.90 0.07 25.07
N LEU A 49 17.71 0.44 24.59
CA LEU A 49 17.19 1.81 24.71
C LEU A 49 16.91 2.20 26.16
N LEU A 50 16.29 1.30 26.95
CA LEU A 50 16.00 1.54 28.35
C LEU A 50 17.27 1.73 29.18
N GLN A 51 18.31 0.92 28.93
CA GLN A 51 19.63 1.08 29.55
C GLN A 51 20.30 2.41 29.22
N ARG A 52 19.98 3.00 28.07
CA ARG A 52 20.44 4.34 27.66
C ARG A 52 19.58 5.47 28.24
N GLY A 53 18.61 5.16 29.09
CA GLY A 53 17.74 6.14 29.74
C GLY A 53 16.55 6.60 28.90
N VAL A 54 16.24 5.93 27.79
CA VAL A 54 15.02 6.23 27.01
C VAL A 54 13.80 5.81 27.83
N PRO A 55 12.81 6.71 28.07
CA PRO A 55 11.64 6.37 28.87
C PRO A 55 10.78 5.26 28.23
N PRO A 56 10.34 4.24 28.97
CA PRO A 56 9.60 3.09 28.40
C PRO A 56 8.36 3.47 27.60
N GLU A 57 7.64 4.50 28.01
CA GLU A 57 6.42 5.00 27.37
C GLU A 57 6.63 5.60 25.97
N THR A 58 7.90 5.87 25.61
CA THR A 58 8.30 6.38 24.29
C THR A 58 8.74 5.26 23.35
N VAL A 59 9.08 4.08 23.88
CA VAL A 59 9.57 2.95 23.11
C VAL A 59 8.40 2.11 22.62
N THR A 60 7.81 2.54 21.50
CA THR A 60 6.61 1.94 20.91
C THR A 60 6.92 1.22 19.60
N THR A 61 6.10 0.24 19.24
CA THR A 61 6.05 -0.32 17.88
C THR A 61 5.07 0.47 17.02
N VAL A 62 4.04 1.05 17.62
CA VAL A 62 3.05 1.92 16.94
C VAL A 62 2.78 3.15 17.79
N SER A 63 2.75 4.31 17.15
CA SER A 63 2.18 5.53 17.71
C SER A 63 1.33 6.20 16.64
N MET A 64 0.04 6.38 16.89
CA MET A 64 -0.88 6.94 15.91
C MET A 64 -1.92 7.87 16.52
N TYR A 65 -2.43 8.75 15.68
CA TYR A 65 -3.61 9.56 15.97
C TYR A 65 -4.76 9.07 15.11
N TYR A 66 -5.89 8.80 15.75
CA TYR A 66 -7.05 8.19 15.14
C TYR A 66 -8.28 9.08 15.38
N LEU A 67 -9.01 9.36 14.31
CA LEU A 67 -10.26 10.11 14.33
C LEU A 67 -11.42 9.16 14.08
N ARG A 68 -12.37 9.15 15.01
CA ARG A 68 -13.61 8.38 14.85
C ARG A 68 -14.79 9.16 15.42
N ASN A 69 -15.81 9.36 14.60
CA ASN A 69 -17.04 10.07 14.96
C ASN A 69 -16.76 11.45 15.61
N GLY A 70 -15.79 12.20 15.04
CA GLY A 70 -15.40 13.51 15.54
C GLY A 70 -14.58 13.51 16.84
N SER A 71 -14.19 12.34 17.35
CA SER A 71 -13.34 12.22 18.54
C SER A 71 -11.93 11.77 18.20
N GLU A 72 -10.98 12.31 18.96
CA GLU A 72 -9.55 12.10 18.84
C GLU A 72 -9.06 11.03 19.81
N TYR A 73 -8.20 10.15 19.31
CA TYR A 73 -7.54 9.11 20.07
C TYR A 73 -6.05 9.10 19.75
N THR A 74 -5.21 9.21 20.77
CA THR A 74 -3.78 8.87 20.65
C THR A 74 -3.62 7.41 21.07
N ILE A 75 -3.12 6.58 20.17
CA ILE A 75 -3.00 5.14 20.39
C ILE A 75 -1.54 4.76 20.28
N LYS A 76 -1.04 4.07 21.31
CA LYS A 76 0.31 3.55 21.38
C LYS A 76 0.27 2.04 21.56
N ALA A 77 1.06 1.32 20.78
CA ALA A 77 1.28 -0.12 20.95
C ALA A 77 2.73 -0.38 21.36
N TYR A 78 2.90 -1.33 22.28
CA TYR A 78 4.19 -1.66 22.88
C TYR A 78 4.65 -3.08 22.55
N ASN A 79 3.90 -3.80 21.71
CA ASN A 79 4.25 -5.15 21.25
C ASN A 79 3.96 -5.30 19.74
N THR A 80 4.22 -6.49 19.18
CA THR A 80 4.10 -6.75 17.74
C THR A 80 2.72 -6.36 17.23
N SER A 81 2.70 -5.62 16.12
CA SER A 81 1.48 -5.10 15.50
C SER A 81 1.46 -5.42 14.02
N TYR A 82 0.26 -5.65 13.47
CA TYR A 82 0.04 -6.06 12.09
C TYR A 82 -0.93 -5.11 11.40
N LEU A 83 -0.62 -4.76 10.16
CA LEU A 83 -1.51 -4.00 9.28
C LEU A 83 -1.73 -4.81 8.00
N ARG A 84 -2.97 -5.21 7.77
CA ARG A 84 -3.36 -6.05 6.65
C ARG A 84 -4.31 -5.30 5.72
N PHE A 85 -4.07 -5.46 4.43
CA PHE A 85 -4.92 -5.02 3.32
C PHE A 85 -5.35 -6.25 2.53
N GLU A 86 -6.65 -6.39 2.29
CA GLU A 86 -7.24 -7.50 1.52
C GLU A 86 -8.19 -6.91 0.47
N ILE A 87 -7.96 -7.23 -0.81
CA ILE A 87 -8.91 -6.90 -1.86
C ILE A 87 -10.06 -7.91 -1.80
N ILE A 88 -11.21 -7.49 -1.28
CA ILE A 88 -12.36 -8.37 -1.05
C ILE A 88 -13.33 -8.42 -2.24
N GLU A 89 -13.33 -7.38 -3.07
CA GLU A 89 -14.10 -7.32 -4.32
C GLU A 89 -13.27 -6.63 -5.39
N ASP A 90 -13.44 -7.11 -6.62
CA ASP A 90 -12.81 -6.58 -7.82
C ASP A 90 -13.91 -6.34 -8.86
N SER A 91 -14.09 -5.08 -9.24
CA SER A 91 -15.05 -4.62 -10.25
C SER A 91 -14.30 -3.96 -11.40
N ALA A 92 -15.00 -3.69 -12.52
CA ALA A 92 -14.37 -3.01 -13.66
C ALA A 92 -13.68 -1.69 -13.27
N GLU A 93 -14.31 -0.90 -12.39
CA GLU A 93 -13.85 0.47 -12.06
C GLU A 93 -13.05 0.57 -10.77
N SER A 94 -13.17 -0.40 -9.85
CA SER A 94 -12.60 -0.27 -8.52
C SER A 94 -12.34 -1.59 -7.81
N PHE A 95 -11.38 -1.56 -6.89
CA PHE A 95 -11.20 -2.57 -5.86
C PHE A 95 -11.89 -2.13 -4.58
N ARG A 96 -12.56 -3.06 -3.89
CA ARG A 96 -13.00 -2.86 -2.50
C ARG A 96 -11.98 -3.51 -1.59
N VAL A 97 -11.38 -2.71 -0.72
CA VAL A 97 -10.29 -3.13 0.16
C VAL A 97 -10.79 -3.19 1.60
N ARG A 98 -10.64 -4.33 2.25
CA ARG A 98 -10.77 -4.48 3.69
C ARG A 98 -9.42 -4.24 4.33
N THR A 99 -9.40 -3.45 5.38
CA THR A 99 -8.22 -3.24 6.19
C THR A 99 -8.42 -3.68 7.62
N GLU A 100 -7.33 -4.17 8.20
CA GLU A 100 -7.30 -4.63 9.58
C GLU A 100 -5.97 -4.24 10.20
N LEU A 101 -6.03 -3.42 11.25
CA LEU A 101 -4.91 -3.06 12.10
C LEU A 101 -5.08 -3.77 13.44
N VAL A 102 -4.17 -4.68 13.77
CA VAL A 102 -4.12 -5.41 15.04
C VAL A 102 -2.94 -4.91 15.85
N LEU A 103 -3.23 -4.33 17.00
CA LEU A 103 -2.27 -3.76 17.92
C LEU A 103 -2.23 -4.58 19.20
N SER A 104 -1.02 -4.82 19.72
CA SER A 104 -0.82 -5.60 20.95
C SER A 104 -0.17 -4.76 22.05
N ASN A 105 -0.61 -4.95 23.29
CA ASN A 105 -0.25 -4.16 24.48
C ASN A 105 -0.46 -2.66 24.20
N VAL A 106 -1.71 -2.22 24.31
CA VAL A 106 -2.17 -0.95 23.76
C VAL A 106 -2.51 0.02 24.88
N THR A 107 -2.09 1.27 24.70
CA THR A 107 -2.57 2.40 25.48
C THR A 107 -3.34 3.35 24.57
N ILE A 108 -4.57 3.67 24.94
CA ILE A 108 -5.43 4.64 24.26
C ILE A 108 -5.59 5.86 25.17
N ILE A 109 -5.29 7.04 24.64
CA ILE A 109 -5.46 8.32 25.32
C ILE A 109 -6.53 9.10 24.57
N THR A 110 -7.54 9.57 25.28
CA THR A 110 -8.67 10.30 24.70
C THR A 110 -9.35 11.19 25.73
N ASN A 111 -10.27 12.04 25.30
CA ASN A 111 -11.09 12.82 26.21
C ASN A 111 -12.16 11.93 26.85
N ALA A 112 -12.55 12.24 28.10
CA ALA A 112 -13.49 11.42 28.88
C ALA A 112 -14.88 11.28 28.22
N SER A 113 -15.24 12.20 27.34
CA SER A 113 -16.50 12.23 26.59
C SER A 113 -16.47 11.47 25.25
N SER A 114 -15.31 10.92 24.84
CA SER A 114 -15.15 10.35 23.51
C SER A 114 -15.85 8.98 23.37
N PRO A 115 -16.55 8.72 22.24
CA PRO A 115 -17.32 7.51 22.00
C PRO A 115 -16.41 6.32 21.73
N ARG A 116 -16.45 5.33 22.62
CA ARG A 116 -15.56 4.16 22.57
C ARG A 116 -15.83 3.30 21.33
N PHE A 117 -14.77 2.69 20.82
CA PHE A 117 -14.83 1.72 19.73
C PHE A 117 -14.26 0.34 20.08
N TRP A 118 -13.96 0.15 21.35
CA TRP A 118 -13.57 -1.11 21.98
C TRP A 118 -14.63 -1.52 22.99
N SER A 119 -14.66 -2.81 23.34
CA SER A 119 -15.52 -3.33 24.40
C SER A 119 -14.97 -2.97 25.78
N ALA A 120 -15.85 -2.77 26.75
CA ALA A 120 -15.44 -2.54 28.14
C ALA A 120 -14.66 -3.73 28.73
N GLU A 121 -14.96 -4.95 28.26
CA GLU A 121 -14.32 -6.20 28.70
C GLU A 121 -12.86 -6.32 28.22
N GLU A 122 -12.49 -5.59 27.16
CA GLU A 122 -11.12 -5.60 26.61
C GLU A 122 -10.16 -4.70 27.42
N VAL A 123 -10.69 -3.88 28.33
CA VAL A 123 -9.93 -2.92 29.13
C VAL A 123 -9.37 -3.58 30.38
N ILE A 124 -8.05 -3.72 30.43
CA ILE A 124 -7.32 -4.23 31.61
C ILE A 124 -7.36 -3.21 32.75
N ASN A 125 -7.16 -1.94 32.41
CA ASN A 125 -7.09 -0.83 33.36
C ASN A 125 -7.45 0.47 32.64
N HIS A 126 -8.09 1.40 33.35
CA HIS A 126 -8.24 2.76 32.89
C HIS A 126 -8.07 3.76 34.03
N THR A 127 -7.58 4.94 33.69
CA THR A 127 -7.49 6.08 34.62
C THR A 127 -7.94 7.33 33.91
N CYS A 128 -8.68 8.20 34.60
CA CYS A 128 -9.11 9.49 34.06
C CYS A 128 -8.66 10.60 34.99
N ARG A 129 -8.03 11.64 34.43
CA ARG A 129 -7.55 12.81 35.16
C ARG A 129 -7.76 14.06 34.31
N LEU A 130 -8.41 15.07 34.90
CA LEU A 130 -8.62 16.39 34.27
C LEU A 130 -9.25 16.31 32.86
N GLY A 131 -10.23 15.42 32.67
CA GLY A 131 -10.92 15.27 31.39
C GLY A 131 -10.21 14.40 30.35
N THR A 132 -8.97 13.94 30.62
CA THR A 132 -8.27 12.96 29.79
C THR A 132 -8.39 11.57 30.43
N CYS A 133 -8.74 10.57 29.63
CA CYS A 133 -8.76 9.17 30.02
C CYS A 133 -7.68 8.39 29.28
N LEU A 134 -7.01 7.51 30.02
CA LEU A 134 -6.05 6.54 29.53
C LEU A 134 -6.63 5.15 29.74
N TYR A 135 -6.74 4.37 28.67
CA TYR A 135 -7.19 2.97 28.69
C TYR A 135 -6.05 2.06 28.28
N ARG A 136 -5.88 0.93 28.98
CA ARG A 136 -4.93 -0.13 28.63
C ARG A 136 -5.68 -1.37 28.20
N LEU A 137 -5.32 -1.90 27.04
CA LEU A 137 -5.92 -3.09 26.44
C LEU A 137 -4.82 -4.09 26.08
N GLU A 138 -5.12 -5.38 26.13
CA GLU A 138 -4.18 -6.41 25.66
C GLU A 138 -4.04 -6.38 24.15
N THR A 139 -5.18 -6.23 23.46
CA THR A 139 -5.26 -6.18 22.01
C THR A 139 -6.27 -5.11 21.60
N LEU A 140 -5.99 -4.39 20.52
CA LEU A 140 -6.95 -3.52 19.85
C LEU A 140 -7.01 -3.86 18.38
N LYS A 141 -8.22 -4.06 17.86
CA LYS A 141 -8.47 -4.31 16.44
C LYS A 141 -9.25 -3.15 15.83
N ILE A 142 -8.69 -2.53 14.80
CA ILE A 142 -9.35 -1.47 14.01
C ILE A 142 -9.52 -1.98 12.59
N THR A 143 -10.77 -2.01 12.13
CA THR A 143 -11.12 -2.48 10.78
C THR A 143 -11.71 -1.34 9.96
N GLY A 144 -11.36 -1.29 8.67
CA GLY A 144 -11.91 -0.34 7.71
C GLY A 144 -12.27 -1.01 6.39
N ILE A 145 -13.09 -0.32 5.61
CA ILE A 145 -13.36 -0.68 4.22
C ILE A 145 -13.33 0.60 3.39
N TYR A 146 -12.57 0.59 2.31
CA TYR A 146 -12.54 1.69 1.33
C TYR A 146 -12.47 1.14 -0.09
N ARG A 147 -12.49 2.03 -1.08
CA ARG A 147 -12.33 1.69 -2.49
C ARG A 147 -11.04 2.27 -3.04
N ILE A 148 -10.39 1.55 -3.92
CA ILE A 148 -9.34 2.08 -4.79
C ILE A 148 -9.91 2.11 -6.20
N LEU A 149 -10.06 3.30 -6.78
CA LEU A 149 -10.45 3.44 -8.17
C LEU A 149 -9.27 3.03 -9.04
N LYS A 150 -9.51 2.13 -10.00
CA LYS A 150 -8.46 1.64 -10.91
C LYS A 150 -8.01 2.69 -11.93
N GLN A 151 -8.75 3.81 -12.02
CA GLN A 151 -8.30 4.98 -12.75
C GLN A 151 -7.49 5.87 -11.80
N GLY A 152 -6.17 5.88 -11.98
CA GLY A 152 -5.26 6.74 -11.24
C GLY A 152 -5.10 6.39 -9.76
N ASP A 153 -5.39 5.14 -9.39
CA ASP A 153 -5.19 4.54 -8.06
C ASP A 153 -5.81 5.31 -6.89
N GLN A 154 -6.95 5.97 -7.11
CA GLN A 154 -7.52 6.88 -6.11
C GLN A 154 -8.20 6.15 -4.96
N VAL A 155 -7.79 6.45 -3.73
CA VAL A 155 -8.41 5.96 -2.50
C VAL A 155 -9.64 6.80 -2.15
N VAL A 156 -10.79 6.13 -2.02
CA VAL A 156 -12.08 6.75 -1.75
C VAL A 156 -12.78 6.05 -0.58
N ALA A 157 -13.23 6.85 0.41
CA ALA A 157 -14.07 6.38 1.50
C ALA A 157 -15.13 7.43 1.85
N GLY A 158 -16.35 6.99 2.15
CA GLY A 158 -17.46 7.89 2.49
C GLY A 158 -17.79 8.94 1.41
N GLY A 159 -17.49 8.66 0.14
CA GLY A 159 -17.65 9.61 -0.97
C GLY A 159 -16.55 10.67 -1.12
N LYS A 160 -15.51 10.63 -0.28
CA LYS A 160 -14.35 11.54 -0.33
C LYS A 160 -13.13 10.85 -0.91
N VAL A 161 -12.41 11.53 -1.80
CA VAL A 161 -11.10 11.12 -2.31
C VAL A 161 -10.02 11.58 -1.33
N TYR A 162 -9.09 10.69 -0.97
CA TYR A 162 -8.00 10.99 -0.04
C TYR A 162 -6.64 11.14 -0.72
N GLY A 163 -6.46 10.56 -1.91
CA GLY A 163 -5.17 10.54 -2.61
C GLY A 163 -5.00 9.25 -3.40
N ARG A 164 -3.77 8.96 -3.80
CA ARG A 164 -3.39 7.70 -4.45
C ARG A 164 -3.04 6.64 -3.40
N THR A 165 -3.29 5.37 -3.71
CA THR A 165 -2.87 4.29 -2.83
C THR A 165 -1.34 4.26 -2.71
N PHE A 166 -0.85 3.92 -1.52
CA PHE A 166 0.58 3.66 -1.29
C PHE A 166 0.94 2.18 -1.40
N LEU A 167 -0.04 1.29 -1.61
CA LEU A 167 0.20 -0.16 -1.64
C LEU A 167 1.00 -0.59 -2.87
N TRP A 168 0.90 0.18 -3.95
CA TRP A 168 1.65 0.00 -5.18
C TRP A 168 1.93 1.32 -5.88
N ILE A 169 2.78 1.26 -6.89
CA ILE A 169 2.96 2.27 -7.91
C ILE A 169 2.34 1.74 -9.21
N ASP A 170 1.71 2.61 -10.00
CA ASP A 170 1.28 2.27 -11.35
C ASP A 170 2.49 1.76 -12.17
N PRO A 171 2.50 0.49 -12.60
CA PRO A 171 3.61 -0.10 -13.35
C PRO A 171 3.82 0.55 -14.72
N THR A 172 2.79 1.21 -15.26
CA THR A 172 2.79 1.84 -16.59
C THR A 172 3.21 3.30 -16.55
N GLU A 173 3.04 3.96 -15.40
CA GLU A 173 3.38 5.37 -15.19
C GLU A 173 3.95 5.59 -13.77
N PRO A 174 5.24 5.25 -13.54
CA PRO A 174 5.89 5.54 -12.27
C PRO A 174 5.77 7.03 -11.93
N PRO A 175 5.48 7.41 -10.67
CA PRO A 175 5.22 8.79 -10.34
C PRO A 175 6.47 9.64 -10.57
N GLU A 176 6.29 10.81 -11.14
CA GLU A 176 7.35 11.78 -11.36
C GLU A 176 7.49 12.73 -10.15
N ASN A 177 8.56 13.52 -10.15
CA ASN A 177 8.71 14.59 -9.16
C ASN A 177 7.53 15.58 -9.28
N GLY A 178 6.86 15.84 -8.16
CA GLY A 178 5.68 16.69 -8.09
C GLY A 178 4.35 15.95 -8.14
N THR A 179 4.34 14.65 -8.47
CA THR A 179 3.10 13.83 -8.44
C THR A 179 2.48 13.87 -7.05
N VAL A 180 1.18 14.21 -7.00
CA VAL A 180 0.40 14.28 -5.75
C VAL A 180 0.00 12.87 -5.32
N LEU A 181 0.46 12.45 -4.15
CA LEU A 181 0.12 11.16 -3.53
C LEU A 181 -1.03 11.29 -2.54
N PHE A 182 -1.17 12.44 -1.89
CA PHE A 182 -2.22 12.71 -0.93
C PHE A 182 -2.62 14.18 -1.01
N ASP A 183 -3.91 14.44 -1.03
CA ASP A 183 -4.48 15.79 -1.00
C ASP A 183 -5.80 15.75 -0.24
N ALA A 184 -5.71 16.01 1.06
CA ALA A 184 -6.88 16.15 1.91
C ALA A 184 -6.59 17.01 3.13
N ASP A 185 -7.64 17.66 3.65
CA ASP A 185 -7.62 18.40 4.91
C ASP A 185 -6.52 19.49 4.94
N GLY A 186 -6.31 20.17 3.80
CA GLY A 186 -5.30 21.21 3.65
C GLY A 186 -3.85 20.71 3.63
N THR A 187 -3.64 19.38 3.63
CA THR A 187 -2.33 18.75 3.55
C THR A 187 -2.12 18.13 2.18
N VAL A 188 -1.05 18.53 1.51
CA VAL A 188 -0.67 17.99 0.20
C VAL A 188 0.68 17.28 0.30
N LEU A 189 0.69 15.98 0.03
CA LEU A 189 1.88 15.16 -0.09
C LEU A 189 2.19 14.93 -1.57
N LYS A 190 3.39 15.26 -1.98
CA LYS A 190 3.91 15.13 -3.33
C LYS A 190 5.20 14.34 -3.32
N VAL A 191 5.46 13.63 -4.40
CA VAL A 191 6.78 13.05 -4.66
C VAL A 191 7.79 14.18 -4.81
N GLN A 192 8.85 14.15 -4.02
CA GLN A 192 9.96 15.10 -4.09
C GLN A 192 11.13 14.51 -4.88
N ARG A 193 11.42 13.23 -4.67
CA ARG A 193 12.54 12.53 -5.32
C ARG A 193 12.28 11.04 -5.40
N LEU A 194 12.71 10.44 -6.50
CA LEU A 194 12.85 8.99 -6.65
C LEU A 194 14.32 8.60 -6.57
N GLU A 195 14.59 7.43 -6.02
CA GLU A 195 15.93 6.86 -5.93
C GLU A 195 15.88 5.37 -6.25
N ASN A 196 16.62 4.95 -7.27
CA ASN A 196 16.79 3.54 -7.57
C ASN A 196 17.82 2.93 -6.62
N VAL A 197 17.45 1.80 -6.02
CA VAL A 197 18.29 1.07 -5.09
C VAL A 197 18.79 -0.19 -5.79
N ASN A 198 20.09 -0.22 -6.07
CA ASN A 198 20.77 -1.33 -6.76
C ASN A 198 21.23 -2.43 -5.79
N GLN A 199 20.50 -2.64 -4.70
CA GLN A 199 20.80 -3.63 -3.68
C GLN A 199 19.53 -4.42 -3.38
N SER A 200 19.68 -5.69 -2.98
CA SER A 200 18.56 -6.49 -2.53
C SER A 200 18.02 -6.00 -1.18
N PHE A 201 16.73 -6.11 -0.97
CA PHE A 201 16.07 -5.80 0.29
C PHE A 201 15.40 -7.04 0.88
N LYS A 202 15.69 -7.34 2.14
CA LYS A 202 15.18 -8.52 2.82
C LYS A 202 13.95 -8.16 3.65
N THR A 203 12.86 -8.89 3.44
CA THR A 203 11.61 -8.81 4.21
C THR A 203 11.36 -10.15 4.91
N TYR A 204 10.25 -10.27 5.66
CA TYR A 204 9.84 -11.58 6.20
C TYR A 204 9.16 -12.46 5.16
N SER A 205 8.66 -11.87 4.07
CA SER A 205 8.05 -12.59 2.96
C SER A 205 9.08 -13.14 1.95
N GLY A 206 10.30 -12.62 1.96
CA GLY A 206 11.36 -12.99 1.02
C GLY A 206 12.39 -11.89 0.81
N THR A 207 13.36 -12.17 -0.08
CA THR A 207 14.37 -11.19 -0.51
C THR A 207 13.99 -10.67 -1.89
N PHE A 208 13.91 -9.35 -2.03
CA PHE A 208 13.58 -8.65 -3.27
C PHE A 208 14.85 -8.08 -3.88
N GLY A 209 15.09 -8.39 -5.16
CA GLY A 209 16.25 -7.91 -5.91
C GLY A 209 15.99 -6.56 -6.60
N PRO A 210 17.02 -5.93 -7.18
CA PRO A 210 16.81 -4.77 -8.04
C PRO A 210 16.00 -5.13 -9.30
N PRO A 211 15.25 -4.17 -9.90
CA PRO A 211 15.21 -2.77 -9.50
C PRO A 211 14.32 -2.55 -8.27
N LEU A 212 14.83 -1.84 -7.26
CA LEU A 212 14.04 -1.34 -6.15
C LEU A 212 13.92 0.18 -6.26
N VAL A 213 12.76 0.73 -5.88
CA VAL A 213 12.49 2.17 -6.00
C VAL A 213 12.12 2.76 -4.65
N LYS A 214 12.89 3.76 -4.22
CA LYS A 214 12.55 4.61 -3.07
C LYS A 214 11.87 5.89 -3.54
N ILE A 215 10.73 6.20 -2.95
CA ILE A 215 10.03 7.47 -3.14
C ILE A 215 10.14 8.29 -1.87
N TYR A 216 10.74 9.48 -1.99
CA TYR A 216 10.77 10.50 -0.95
C TYR A 216 9.71 11.55 -1.26
N THR A 217 8.93 11.93 -0.26
CA THR A 217 7.93 12.98 -0.41
C THR A 217 8.45 14.34 0.03
N ASN A 218 7.71 15.42 -0.25
CA ASN A 218 7.95 16.67 0.46
C ASN A 218 7.71 16.50 1.97
N LYS A 219 8.31 17.40 2.75
CA LYS A 219 7.93 17.58 4.14
C LYS A 219 6.50 18.11 4.20
N ILE A 220 5.71 17.55 5.10
CA ILE A 220 4.37 18.01 5.44
C ILE A 220 4.29 18.34 6.91
N ASN A 221 3.44 19.30 7.23
CA ASN A 221 3.05 19.64 8.59
C ASN A 221 1.54 19.42 8.70
N ILE A 222 1.14 18.48 9.55
CA ILE A 222 -0.26 18.25 9.88
C ILE A 222 -0.52 18.91 11.21
N ASN A 223 -1.41 19.90 11.19
CA ASN A 223 -1.92 20.55 12.38
C ASN A 223 -3.45 20.34 12.45
N LEU A 224 -3.87 19.43 13.32
CA LEU A 224 -5.27 19.13 13.57
C LEU A 224 -5.54 19.32 15.08
N GLY A 225 -5.61 20.58 15.49
CA GLY A 225 -5.94 20.96 16.86
C GLY A 225 -4.88 20.48 17.86
N SER A 226 -5.18 19.39 18.57
CA SER A 226 -4.28 18.81 19.58
C SER A 226 -3.09 18.05 18.96
N VAL A 227 -3.15 17.76 17.65
CA VAL A 227 -2.17 16.96 16.93
C VAL A 227 -1.34 17.84 16.01
N SER A 228 -0.03 17.91 16.27
CA SER A 228 0.96 18.47 15.36
C SER A 228 1.98 17.39 15.00
N ALA A 229 2.19 17.17 13.71
CA ALA A 229 3.20 16.26 13.20
C ALA A 229 3.88 16.88 11.98
N GLU A 230 5.21 16.95 12.01
CA GLU A 230 6.01 17.33 10.85
C GLU A 230 6.85 16.14 10.42
N GLY A 231 6.90 15.86 9.12
CA GLY A 231 7.70 14.77 8.60
C GLY A 231 7.69 14.65 7.09
N MET A 232 8.51 13.73 6.63
CA MET A 232 8.57 13.27 5.24
C MET A 232 8.26 11.77 5.25
N ASN A 233 7.59 11.31 4.20
CA ASN A 233 7.42 9.89 3.97
C ASN A 233 8.47 9.38 2.99
N VAL A 234 8.89 8.15 3.22
CA VAL A 234 9.78 7.37 2.38
C VAL A 234 9.13 6.03 2.15
N TYR A 235 8.88 5.69 0.91
CA TYR A 235 8.32 4.40 0.52
C TYR A 235 9.37 3.61 -0.24
N LEU A 236 9.49 2.31 0.02
CA LEU A 236 10.35 1.40 -0.73
C LEU A 236 9.47 0.36 -1.42
N TYR A 237 9.55 0.31 -2.74
CA TYR A 237 8.81 -0.64 -3.56
C TYR A 237 9.78 -1.61 -4.25
N ASP A 238 9.29 -2.82 -4.50
CA ASP A 238 9.85 -3.66 -5.54
C ASP A 238 9.48 -3.10 -6.90
N GLY A 239 10.45 -2.87 -7.79
CA GLY A 239 10.21 -2.28 -9.10
C GLY A 239 9.74 -3.27 -10.16
N SER A 240 9.68 -4.56 -9.84
CA SER A 240 9.20 -5.61 -10.76
C SER A 240 7.71 -5.89 -10.54
N ASP A 241 7.34 -6.13 -9.28
CA ASP A 241 5.98 -6.43 -8.86
C ASP A 241 5.22 -5.17 -8.41
N PHE A 242 5.91 -4.04 -8.26
CA PHE A 242 5.37 -2.76 -7.79
C PHE A 242 4.66 -2.86 -6.44
N VAL A 243 5.01 -3.86 -5.63
CA VAL A 243 4.51 -4.03 -4.27
C VAL A 243 5.33 -3.17 -3.31
N LEU A 244 4.67 -2.48 -2.39
CA LEU A 244 5.35 -1.78 -1.31
C LEU A 244 5.99 -2.80 -0.35
N LEU A 245 7.29 -2.66 -0.10
CA LEU A 245 8.08 -3.55 0.75
C LEU A 245 8.19 -3.03 2.18
N SER A 246 8.34 -1.72 2.32
CA SER A 246 8.45 -1.02 3.59
C SER A 246 8.20 0.46 3.39
N TRP A 247 7.76 1.15 4.44
CA TRP A 247 7.68 2.60 4.43
C TRP A 247 8.14 3.18 5.76
N PHE A 248 8.57 4.42 5.71
CA PHE A 248 8.70 5.28 6.87
C PHE A 248 7.81 6.48 6.60
N GLY A 249 6.89 6.78 7.50
CA GLY A 249 6.04 7.94 7.33
C GLY A 249 5.37 8.27 8.64
N LEU A 250 5.07 9.55 8.81
CA LEU A 250 4.36 10.02 10.00
C LEU A 250 2.93 10.41 9.65
N ALA A 251 2.61 10.71 8.39
CA ALA A 251 1.43 11.48 8.05
C ALA A 251 1.04 11.35 6.56
N GLY A 252 -0.23 11.62 6.22
CA GLY A 252 -0.63 11.81 4.81
C GLY A 252 -0.61 10.56 3.93
N ILE A 253 -0.97 9.40 4.46
CA ILE A 253 -1.13 8.16 3.68
C ILE A 253 -2.63 7.97 3.41
N ALA A 254 -3.03 7.96 2.13
CA ALA A 254 -4.44 7.99 1.73
C ALA A 254 -5.23 6.79 2.27
N ASP A 255 -4.67 5.58 2.19
CA ASP A 255 -5.28 4.34 2.68
C ASP A 255 -5.53 4.36 4.19
N LEU A 256 -4.57 4.91 4.97
CA LEU A 256 -4.73 5.08 6.41
C LEU A 256 -5.78 6.14 6.74
N ARG A 257 -5.80 7.23 5.98
CA ARG A 257 -6.77 8.32 6.14
C ARG A 257 -8.19 7.88 5.83
N ALA A 258 -8.38 7.01 4.86
CA ALA A 258 -9.65 6.36 4.58
C ALA A 258 -10.17 5.51 5.75
N MET A 259 -9.29 5.04 6.64
CA MET A 259 -9.66 4.36 7.88
C MET A 259 -9.94 5.31 9.05
N GLY A 260 -9.68 6.62 8.91
CA GLY A 260 -9.70 7.60 10.00
C GLY A 260 -8.38 7.75 10.74
N ILE A 261 -7.30 7.10 10.29
CA ILE A 261 -5.96 7.25 10.87
C ILE A 261 -5.32 8.52 10.30
N VAL A 262 -5.06 9.47 11.16
CA VAL A 262 -4.57 10.81 10.82
C VAL A 262 -3.08 10.80 10.51
N THR A 263 -2.34 10.20 11.43
CA THR A 263 -0.91 10.03 11.44
C THR A 263 -0.63 8.69 12.10
N MET A 264 0.39 7.99 11.63
CA MET A 264 0.82 6.73 12.22
C MET A 264 2.29 6.54 11.95
N SER A 265 3.02 6.25 13.02
CA SER A 265 4.36 5.70 12.96
C SER A 265 4.30 4.23 13.34
N LEU A 266 4.89 3.39 12.50
CA LEU A 266 5.09 1.96 12.70
C LEU A 266 6.60 1.73 12.68
N MET A 267 7.13 1.03 13.68
CA MET A 267 8.56 0.73 13.79
C MET A 267 8.79 -0.76 14.01
N ASP A 268 9.42 -1.40 13.03
CA ASP A 268 9.94 -2.76 13.19
C ASP A 268 11.28 -2.72 13.93
N GLN A 269 11.23 -2.97 15.23
CA GLN A 269 12.41 -2.90 16.11
C GLN A 269 13.39 -4.04 15.84
N ARG A 270 12.88 -5.17 15.34
CA ARG A 270 13.70 -6.34 14.99
C ARG A 270 14.46 -6.10 13.70
N ALA A 271 13.82 -5.48 12.72
CA ALA A 271 14.51 -5.11 11.49
C ALA A 271 15.65 -4.11 11.73
N GLY A 272 15.46 -3.17 12.66
CA GLY A 272 16.52 -2.27 13.10
C GLY A 272 17.70 -2.97 13.79
N SER A 273 17.46 -4.01 14.59
CA SER A 273 18.51 -4.74 15.31
C SER A 273 19.26 -5.74 14.43
N GLU A 274 18.55 -6.41 13.52
CA GLU A 274 19.11 -7.39 12.57
C GLU A 274 19.75 -6.71 11.34
N GLY A 275 19.72 -5.37 11.26
CA GLY A 275 20.30 -4.61 10.16
C GLY A 275 19.57 -4.80 8.84
N LEU A 276 18.26 -5.11 8.86
CA LEU A 276 17.42 -5.32 7.66
C LEU A 276 17.20 -4.04 6.82
N GLN A 277 17.96 -2.97 7.04
CA GLN A 277 17.86 -1.67 6.35
C GLN A 277 16.44 -1.05 6.36
N THR A 278 15.59 -1.40 7.33
CA THR A 278 14.23 -0.84 7.44
C THR A 278 14.13 0.14 8.61
N LEU A 279 13.38 1.23 8.41
CA LEU A 279 13.09 2.23 9.46
C LEU A 279 11.61 2.23 9.85
N GLY A 280 10.80 1.32 9.29
CA GLY A 280 9.37 1.22 9.57
C GLY A 280 8.86 -0.21 9.44
N PRO A 281 7.55 -0.44 9.21
CA PRO A 281 7.02 -1.78 9.11
C PRO A 281 7.56 -2.47 7.86
N THR A 282 7.69 -3.79 7.96
CA THR A 282 8.28 -4.63 6.91
C THR A 282 7.18 -5.53 6.33
N LEU A 283 7.21 -5.76 5.01
CA LEU A 283 6.33 -6.72 4.35
C LEU A 283 6.47 -8.10 5.01
N TYR A 284 5.36 -8.57 5.56
CA TYR A 284 5.25 -9.81 6.30
C TYR A 284 4.64 -10.92 5.46
N ARG A 285 3.56 -10.61 4.75
CA ARG A 285 2.89 -11.53 3.85
C ARG A 285 2.48 -10.82 2.58
N PHE A 286 2.77 -11.48 1.46
CA PHE A 286 2.28 -11.10 0.15
C PHE A 286 1.61 -12.31 -0.48
N THR A 287 0.36 -12.15 -0.89
CA THR A 287 -0.41 -13.20 -1.58
C THR A 287 -1.08 -12.54 -2.77
N PRO A 288 -0.63 -12.78 -4.01
CA PRO A 288 -1.27 -12.22 -5.19
C PRO A 288 -2.68 -12.80 -5.36
N ALA A 289 -3.54 -12.12 -6.11
CA ALA A 289 -4.83 -12.66 -6.48
C ALA A 289 -4.66 -14.02 -7.20
N PRO A 290 -5.55 -14.99 -6.98
CA PRO A 290 -5.56 -16.19 -7.79
C PRO A 290 -5.69 -15.79 -9.25
N GLN A 291 -4.72 -16.18 -10.08
CA GLN A 291 -4.87 -16.08 -11.52
C GLN A 291 -6.01 -17.02 -11.88
N THR A 292 -7.14 -16.49 -12.35
CA THR A 292 -8.14 -17.34 -13.00
C THR A 292 -7.44 -17.99 -14.17
N GLN A 293 -7.08 -19.27 -14.02
CA GLN A 293 -6.82 -20.12 -15.17
C GLN A 293 -8.12 -20.07 -15.98
N GLU A 294 -8.13 -19.28 -17.04
CA GLU A 294 -9.01 -19.60 -18.16
C GLU A 294 -8.72 -21.06 -18.50
N ASP A 295 -9.77 -21.88 -18.61
CA ASP A 295 -9.71 -23.31 -18.92
C ASP A 295 -8.78 -23.58 -20.12
N GLU A 296 -7.48 -23.75 -19.88
CA GLU A 296 -6.57 -24.39 -20.79
C GLU A 296 -6.67 -25.88 -20.52
N GLY A 297 -7.33 -26.57 -21.44
CA GLY A 297 -7.54 -28.01 -21.39
C GLY A 297 -6.25 -28.76 -21.04
N GLU A 298 -6.36 -29.60 -20.02
CA GLU A 298 -5.56 -30.78 -19.72
C GLU A 298 -4.16 -30.81 -20.38
N GLN A 299 -3.20 -30.05 -19.83
CA GLN A 299 -1.79 -30.31 -20.07
C GLN A 299 -1.14 -30.94 -18.82
N SER A 300 -0.52 -32.09 -19.07
CA SER A 300 0.26 -32.89 -18.11
C SER A 300 1.39 -32.09 -17.44
N PRO A 301 1.84 -32.50 -16.24
CA PRO A 301 2.70 -31.68 -15.40
C PRO A 301 4.11 -31.54 -16.01
N LEU A 302 4.48 -30.32 -16.38
CA LEU A 302 5.86 -29.97 -16.72
C LEU A 302 6.60 -29.53 -15.46
N THR A 303 7.64 -30.30 -15.14
CA THR A 303 8.70 -30.01 -14.18
C THR A 303 9.28 -28.61 -14.40
N VAL A 304 9.36 -27.85 -13.30
CA VAL A 304 10.00 -26.53 -13.21
C VAL A 304 11.49 -26.67 -13.53
N GLY A 305 11.86 -26.24 -14.73
CA GLY A 305 13.23 -26.00 -15.15
C GLY A 305 13.37 -24.54 -15.56
N GLN A 306 14.37 -23.89 -14.99
CA GLN A 306 14.81 -22.53 -15.32
C GLN A 306 14.85 -22.25 -16.83
N ASP A 307 14.69 -20.96 -17.14
CA ASP A 307 15.15 -20.29 -18.36
C ASP A 307 14.12 -20.15 -19.50
N ARG A 308 13.18 -19.19 -19.39
CA ARG A 308 12.39 -18.67 -20.52
C ARG A 308 11.94 -17.21 -20.35
N ASP A 309 12.89 -16.27 -20.47
CA ASP A 309 12.57 -14.89 -20.87
C ASP A 309 13.22 -14.60 -22.23
N GLY A 310 12.43 -14.69 -23.29
CA GLY A 310 12.88 -14.28 -24.64
C GLY A 310 11.97 -14.73 -25.78
N TYR A 311 11.36 -15.91 -25.70
CA TYR A 311 10.64 -16.48 -26.84
C TYR A 311 9.21 -15.93 -27.03
N GLY A 312 8.52 -15.53 -25.96
CA GLY A 312 7.15 -15.01 -26.06
C GLY A 312 7.06 -13.71 -26.87
N ARG A 313 8.04 -12.79 -26.69
CA ARG A 313 8.10 -11.54 -27.46
C ARG A 313 8.45 -11.78 -28.93
N VAL A 314 9.35 -12.72 -29.23
CA VAL A 314 9.75 -13.02 -30.62
C VAL A 314 8.60 -13.63 -31.42
N ILE A 315 7.81 -14.52 -30.82
CA ILE A 315 6.63 -15.11 -31.47
C ILE A 315 5.57 -14.03 -31.73
N PHE A 316 5.32 -13.13 -30.78
CA PHE A 316 4.37 -12.03 -30.96
C PHE A 316 4.76 -11.10 -32.12
N TYR A 317 6.02 -10.68 -32.20
CA TYR A 317 6.49 -9.81 -33.30
C TYR A 317 6.55 -10.54 -34.65
N ALA A 318 6.86 -11.85 -34.66
CA ALA A 318 6.82 -12.66 -35.88
C ALA A 318 5.39 -12.74 -36.44
N VAL A 319 4.39 -13.02 -35.59
CA VAL A 319 2.98 -13.06 -36.00
C VAL A 319 2.53 -11.70 -36.52
N LEU A 320 2.87 -10.61 -35.83
CA LEU A 320 2.54 -9.24 -36.25
C LEU A 320 3.17 -8.87 -37.60
N ALA A 321 4.42 -9.29 -37.85
CA ALA A 321 5.10 -9.07 -39.13
C ALA A 321 4.42 -9.84 -40.27
N THR A 322 4.03 -11.11 -40.06
CA THR A 322 3.30 -11.89 -41.08
C THR A 322 1.95 -11.26 -41.43
N PHE A 323 1.20 -10.78 -40.44
CA PHE A 323 -0.08 -10.10 -40.69
C PHE A 323 0.11 -8.81 -41.49
N THR A 324 1.17 -8.05 -41.21
CA THR A 324 1.49 -6.81 -41.93
C THR A 324 1.84 -7.08 -43.39
N VAL A 325 2.61 -8.14 -43.68
CA VAL A 325 2.98 -8.53 -45.05
C VAL A 325 1.76 -9.00 -45.84
N VAL A 326 0.88 -9.81 -45.25
CA VAL A 326 -0.36 -10.28 -45.92
C VAL A 326 -1.29 -9.10 -46.24
N LEU A 327 -1.36 -8.09 -45.35
CA LEU A 327 -2.18 -6.90 -45.58
C LEU A 327 -1.63 -6.04 -46.74
N VAL A 328 -0.31 -5.85 -46.82
CA VAL A 328 0.34 -5.05 -47.88
C VAL A 328 0.21 -5.73 -49.25
N VAL A 329 0.30 -7.06 -49.30
CA VAL A 329 0.14 -7.82 -50.56
C VAL A 329 -1.31 -7.77 -51.07
N ARG A 330 -2.30 -7.77 -50.18
CA ARG A 330 -3.72 -7.62 -50.57
C ARG A 330 -4.11 -6.18 -50.94
N LEU A 331 -3.40 -5.17 -50.46
CA LEU A 331 -3.68 -3.77 -50.79
C LEU A 331 -3.08 -3.32 -52.14
N LYS A 332 -2.10 -4.04 -52.67
CA LYS A 332 -1.46 -3.81 -53.98
C LYS A 332 -2.11 -4.54 -55.16
N ARG A 333 -3.12 -5.39 -54.93
CA ARG A 333 -4.03 -5.92 -55.97
C ARG A 333 -5.36 -5.17 -55.90
#